data_AF-A0A410TT88-F1
#
_entry.id   AF-A0A410TT88-F1
#
_cell.length_a   1.000
_cell.length_b   1.000
_cell.length_c   1.000
_cell.angle_alpha   90.00
_cell.angle_beta   90.00
_cell.angle_gamma   90.00
#
_symmetry.space_group_name_H-M   'P 1'
#
loop_
_entity.id
_entity.type
_entity.pdbx_description
1 polymer ?
#
loop_
_entity_poly.entity_id
_entity_poly.type
_entity_poly.pdbx_seq_one_letter_code
_entity_poly.pdbx_strand_id
1 'polypeptide(L)'
;MSLPKTFVHVLAPRSGALSAFLDDVESSFIEYDLAPDVGRPRAISEADAAESAQQSPREASEDGWLPYLTADALDELDVDASGEVHYFGVAGMRVVGRVLRETTGIHPSIVLQSQTHNGTPDTYAVYRYDEAADEFARIARGSHA
;
A
#
# COMPACT_ATOMS: atom_id res chain seq x y z
N MET A 1 -3.30 24.63 -8.92
CA MET A 1 -2.47 23.42 -9.07
C MET A 1 -2.62 22.61 -7.82
N SER A 2 -3.21 21.42 -7.91
CA SER A 2 -3.25 20.48 -6.77
C SER A 2 -1.85 19.98 -6.49
N LEU A 3 -1.45 19.95 -5.23
CA LEU A 3 -0.17 19.38 -4.82
C LEU A 3 -0.16 17.88 -5.15
N PRO A 4 1.00 17.33 -5.54
CA PRO A 4 1.14 15.92 -5.86
C PRO A 4 0.81 15.09 -4.61
N LYS A 5 -0.18 14.18 -4.74
CA LYS A 5 -0.56 13.26 -3.67
C LYS A 5 0.17 11.93 -3.82
N THR A 6 0.51 11.31 -2.71
CA THR A 6 0.99 9.93 -2.66
C THR A 6 -0.12 9.06 -2.13
N PHE A 7 -0.34 7.94 -2.81
CA PHE A 7 -1.24 6.88 -2.39
C PHE A 7 -0.38 5.65 -2.07
N VAL A 8 -0.61 5.05 -0.90
CA VAL A 8 0.03 3.81 -0.49
C VAL A 8 -1.04 2.76 -0.24
N HIS A 9 -0.98 1.64 -0.96
CA HIS A 9 -1.74 0.43 -0.64
C HIS A 9 -0.92 -0.41 0.31
N VAL A 10 -1.53 -0.78 1.42
CA VAL A 10 -0.95 -1.67 2.42
C VAL A 10 -1.66 -3.00 2.30
N LEU A 11 -0.91 -4.07 2.06
CA LEU A 11 -1.42 -5.43 1.91
C LEU A 11 -0.84 -6.32 3.01
N ALA A 12 -1.65 -7.25 3.50
CA ALA A 12 -1.26 -8.27 4.46
C ALA A 12 -1.98 -9.59 4.15
N PRO A 13 -1.34 -10.74 4.41
CA PRO A 13 -1.99 -12.04 4.26
C PRO A 13 -2.95 -12.34 5.42
N ARG A 14 -2.92 -11.55 6.50
CA ARG A 14 -3.76 -11.75 7.69
C ARG A 14 -4.23 -10.43 8.27
N SER A 15 -5.47 -10.41 8.74
CA SER A 15 -6.07 -9.25 9.42
C SER A 15 -5.25 -8.78 10.62
N GLY A 16 -4.73 -9.70 11.44
CA GLY A 16 -3.92 -9.35 12.60
C GLY A 16 -2.62 -8.63 12.25
N ALA A 17 -1.95 -9.02 11.15
CA ALA A 17 -0.75 -8.33 10.67
C ALA A 17 -1.10 -6.92 10.15
N LEU A 18 -2.22 -6.79 9.42
CA LEU A 18 -2.69 -5.50 8.94
C LEU A 18 -3.05 -4.55 10.09
N SER A 19 -3.73 -5.06 11.12
CA SER A 19 -4.11 -4.27 12.30
C SER A 19 -2.89 -3.78 13.07
N ALA A 20 -1.91 -4.64 13.32
CA ALA A 20 -0.68 -4.23 14.00
C ALA A 20 0.08 -3.14 13.22
N PHE A 21 0.17 -3.28 11.89
CA PHE A 21 0.76 -2.25 11.05
C PHE A 21 -0.04 -0.94 11.07
N LEU A 22 -1.38 -1.02 11.08
CA LEU A 22 -2.24 0.17 11.16
C LEU A 22 -2.02 0.92 12.49
N ASP A 23 -1.92 0.22 13.61
CA ASP A 23 -1.64 0.84 14.92
C ASP A 23 -0.31 1.64 14.88
N ASP A 24 0.74 1.07 14.29
CA ASP A 24 2.05 1.73 14.16
C ASP A 24 2.01 2.91 13.17
N VAL A 25 1.23 2.80 12.10
CA VAL A 25 0.97 3.88 11.15
C VAL A 25 0.27 5.06 11.83
N GLU A 26 -0.80 4.79 12.60
CA GLU A 26 -1.56 5.83 13.31
C GLU A 26 -0.69 6.51 14.37
N SER A 27 0.11 5.73 15.12
CA SER A 27 1.07 6.28 16.08
C SER A 27 2.11 7.17 15.39
N SER A 28 2.66 6.74 14.24
CA SER A 28 3.61 7.54 13.45
C SER A 28 2.98 8.85 12.98
N PHE A 29 1.74 8.83 12.48
CA PHE A 29 1.08 10.05 12.04
C PHE A 29 0.84 11.04 13.17
N ILE A 30 0.49 10.56 14.36
CA ILE A 30 0.36 11.41 15.55
C ILE A 30 1.73 12.01 15.94
N GLU A 31 2.80 11.21 15.93
CA GLU A 31 4.15 11.67 16.26
C GLU A 31 4.65 12.78 15.32
N TYR A 32 4.35 12.67 14.02
CA TYR A 32 4.78 13.63 12.99
C TYR A 32 3.75 14.72 12.67
N ASP A 33 2.64 14.81 13.42
CA ASP A 33 1.53 15.76 13.19
C ASP A 33 0.98 15.70 11.75
N LEU A 34 0.82 14.47 11.22
CA LEU A 34 0.31 14.21 9.88
C LEU A 34 -1.16 13.77 9.95
N ALA A 35 -1.98 14.28 9.02
CA ALA A 35 -3.39 13.90 8.88
C ALA A 35 -3.70 13.42 7.45
N PRO A 36 -3.12 12.30 7.00
CA PRO A 36 -3.51 11.70 5.73
C PRO A 36 -4.91 11.08 5.81
N ASP A 37 -5.52 10.84 4.65
CA ASP A 37 -6.74 10.05 4.55
C ASP A 37 -6.39 8.56 4.64
N VAL A 38 -6.87 7.89 5.68
CA VAL A 38 -6.64 6.46 5.91
C VAL A 38 -7.95 5.71 5.66
N GLY A 39 -7.93 4.84 4.66
CA GLY A 39 -9.04 3.97 4.32
C GLY A 39 -9.30 2.93 5.42
N ARG A 40 -10.55 2.46 5.51
CA ARG A 40 -10.90 1.38 6.45
C ARG A 40 -10.28 0.05 5.99
N PRO A 41 -9.70 -0.75 6.91
CA PRO A 41 -9.28 -2.12 6.61
C PRO A 41 -10.42 -2.95 6.00
N ARG A 42 -10.09 -3.70 4.95
CA ARG A 42 -10.99 -4.60 4.23
C ARG A 42 -10.30 -5.92 3.91
N ALA A 43 -11.10 -6.92 3.56
CA ALA A 43 -10.64 -8.18 2.99
C ALA A 43 -11.19 -8.32 1.58
N ILE A 44 -10.44 -8.97 0.72
CA ILE A 44 -10.82 -9.37 -0.64
C ILE A 44 -10.23 -10.76 -0.91
N SER A 45 -10.88 -11.57 -1.74
CA SER A 45 -10.27 -12.85 -2.13
C SER A 45 -9.02 -12.58 -2.99
N GLU A 46 -8.03 -13.47 -2.92
CA GLU A 46 -6.83 -13.40 -3.78
C GLU A 46 -7.22 -13.39 -5.27
N ALA A 47 -8.23 -14.16 -5.65
CA ALA A 47 -8.73 -14.21 -7.02
C ALA A 47 -9.30 -12.85 -7.49
N ASP A 48 -10.12 -12.19 -6.66
CA ASP A 48 -10.68 -10.87 -6.98
C ASP A 48 -9.60 -9.78 -6.95
N ALA A 49 -8.60 -9.92 -6.08
CA ALA A 49 -7.44 -9.03 -6.04
C ALA A 49 -6.59 -9.17 -7.32
N ALA A 50 -6.35 -10.41 -7.77
CA ALA A 50 -5.64 -10.69 -9.01
C ALA A 50 -6.41 -10.22 -10.24
N GLU A 51 -7.75 -10.32 -10.24
CA GLU A 51 -8.58 -9.73 -11.31
C GLU A 51 -8.45 -8.20 -11.30
N SER A 52 -8.54 -7.57 -10.13
CA SER A 52 -8.38 -6.12 -9.98
C SER A 52 -6.99 -5.65 -10.44
N ALA A 53 -5.94 -6.41 -10.16
CA ALA A 53 -4.56 -6.09 -10.54
C ALA A 53 -4.31 -6.15 -12.06
N GLN A 54 -5.19 -6.80 -12.81
CA GLN A 54 -5.16 -6.84 -14.28
C GLN A 54 -5.95 -5.69 -14.91
N GLN A 55 -6.77 -4.97 -14.14
CA GLN A 55 -7.54 -3.84 -14.66
C GLN A 55 -6.65 -2.60 -14.80
N SER A 56 -6.74 -1.91 -15.94
CA SER A 56 -5.99 -0.67 -16.14
C SER A 56 -6.51 0.44 -15.22
N PRO A 57 -5.66 1.12 -14.45
CA PRO A 57 -6.07 2.19 -13.54
C PRO A 57 -6.61 3.44 -14.25
N ARG A 58 -6.49 3.53 -15.58
CA ARG A 58 -7.06 4.64 -16.37
C ARG A 58 -8.59 4.69 -16.32
N GLU A 59 -9.26 3.58 -16.02
CA GLU A 59 -10.72 3.50 -15.91
C GLU A 59 -11.21 3.53 -14.44
N ALA A 60 -10.28 3.69 -13.50
CA ALA A 60 -10.57 3.72 -12.07
C ALA A 60 -11.13 5.07 -11.61
N SER A 61 -12.08 5.03 -10.69
CA SER A 61 -12.45 6.23 -9.91
C SER A 61 -11.29 6.66 -9.02
N GLU A 62 -11.02 7.97 -8.92
CA GLU A 62 -9.95 8.55 -8.10
C GLU A 62 -10.02 8.15 -6.61
N ASP A 63 -11.21 7.78 -6.13
CA ASP A 63 -11.46 7.39 -4.73
C ASP A 63 -11.27 5.89 -4.47
N GLY A 64 -11.08 5.08 -5.53
CA GLY A 64 -10.90 3.64 -5.45
C GLY A 64 -9.43 3.26 -5.33
N TRP A 65 -9.06 2.54 -4.27
CA TRP A 65 -7.69 2.06 -4.05
C TRP A 65 -7.38 0.82 -4.91
N LEU A 66 -8.25 -0.19 -4.83
CA LEU A 66 -8.09 -1.48 -5.51
C LEU A 66 -7.73 -1.42 -7.01
N PRO A 67 -8.31 -0.52 -7.83
CA PRO A 67 -7.99 -0.48 -9.27
C PRO A 67 -6.55 -0.11 -9.62
N TYR A 68 -5.76 0.34 -8.63
CA TYR A 68 -4.35 0.66 -8.82
C TYR A 68 -3.43 -0.45 -8.31
N LEU A 69 -3.96 -1.49 -7.67
CA LEU A 69 -3.19 -2.65 -7.24
C LEU A 69 -2.46 -3.27 -8.44
N THR A 70 -1.20 -3.67 -8.28
CA THR A 70 -0.43 -4.31 -9.35
C THR A 70 -0.16 -5.77 -9.03
N ALA A 71 0.06 -6.58 -10.07
CA ALA A 71 0.44 -7.97 -9.91
C ALA A 71 1.73 -8.11 -9.08
N ASP A 72 2.74 -7.25 -9.31
CA ASP A 72 3.97 -7.25 -8.52
C ASP A 72 3.75 -7.10 -7.00
N ALA A 73 2.69 -6.40 -6.57
CA ALA A 73 2.39 -6.28 -5.15
C ALA A 73 1.72 -7.54 -4.59
N LEU A 74 0.97 -8.27 -5.42
CA LEU A 74 0.34 -9.54 -5.04
C LEU A 74 1.33 -10.70 -5.05
N ASP A 75 2.24 -10.76 -6.03
CA ASP A 75 3.28 -11.80 -6.13
C ASP A 75 4.20 -11.84 -4.90
N GLU A 76 4.29 -10.71 -4.19
CA GLU A 76 5.15 -10.52 -3.02
C GLU A 76 4.42 -10.76 -1.70
N LEU A 77 3.12 -11.07 -1.77
CA LEU A 77 2.28 -11.37 -0.64
C LEU A 77 2.16 -12.89 -0.47
N ASP A 78 2.67 -13.41 0.64
CA ASP A 78 2.49 -14.82 1.02
C ASP A 78 1.06 -15.07 1.54
N VAL A 79 0.08 -15.10 0.62
CA VAL A 79 -1.32 -15.38 0.95
C VAL A 79 -1.43 -16.75 1.58
N ASP A 80 -2.15 -16.82 2.71
CA ASP A 80 -2.28 -18.06 3.45
C ASP A 80 -3.45 -18.91 2.95
N ALA A 81 -3.70 -20.04 3.62
CA ALA A 81 -4.75 -20.97 3.21
C ALA A 81 -6.18 -20.37 3.24
N SER A 82 -6.37 -19.18 3.81
CA SER A 82 -7.65 -18.45 3.72
C SER A 82 -7.94 -18.01 2.27
N GLY A 83 -6.89 -17.75 1.47
CA GLY A 83 -7.03 -17.16 0.14
C GLY A 83 -7.55 -15.72 0.20
N GLU A 84 -7.37 -15.03 1.32
CA GLU A 84 -7.79 -13.66 1.53
C GLU A 84 -6.59 -12.71 1.60
N VAL A 85 -6.76 -11.56 0.96
CA VAL A 85 -5.85 -10.42 1.05
C VAL A 85 -6.53 -9.35 1.89
N HIS A 86 -5.86 -8.94 2.96
CA HIS A 86 -6.31 -7.83 3.79
C HIS A 86 -5.59 -6.56 3.37
N TYR A 87 -6.33 -5.45 3.24
CA TYR A 87 -5.74 -4.21 2.77
C TYR A 87 -6.39 -2.96 3.37
N PHE A 88 -5.62 -1.87 3.36
CA PHE A 88 -6.12 -0.51 3.47
C PHE A 88 -5.28 0.44 2.62
N GLY A 89 -5.78 1.67 2.47
CA GLY A 89 -5.14 2.72 1.70
C GLY A 89 -4.75 3.91 2.55
N VAL A 90 -3.66 4.59 2.20
CA VAL A 90 -3.27 5.86 2.82
C VAL A 90 -2.96 6.92 1.75
N ALA A 91 -3.72 8.01 1.73
CA ALA A 91 -3.58 9.11 0.79
C ALA A 91 -3.15 10.39 1.50
N GLY A 92 -2.08 11.01 1.02
CA GLY A 92 -1.66 12.30 1.56
C GLY A 92 -0.51 12.93 0.82
N MET A 93 0.26 13.73 1.53
CA MET A 93 1.48 14.34 1.00
C MET A 93 2.55 13.29 0.73
N ARG A 94 3.53 13.61 -0.11
CA ARG A 94 4.65 12.69 -0.45
C ARG A 94 5.40 12.12 0.76
N VAL A 95 5.42 12.84 1.88
CA VAL A 95 6.06 12.40 3.11
C VAL A 95 5.41 11.14 3.70
N VAL A 96 4.11 10.89 3.44
CA VAL A 96 3.38 9.74 3.96
C VAL A 96 4.01 8.42 3.54
N GLY A 97 4.36 8.28 2.26
CA GLY A 97 5.05 7.07 1.77
C GLY A 97 6.47 6.91 2.32
N ARG A 98 7.05 7.97 2.89
CA ARG A 98 8.33 7.89 3.60
C ARG A 98 8.12 7.40 5.03
N VAL A 99 7.18 8.02 5.75
CA VAL A 99 6.80 7.64 7.12
C VAL A 99 6.41 6.16 7.18
N LEU A 100 5.54 5.71 6.27
CA LEU A 100 5.11 4.31 6.22
C LEU A 100 6.25 3.30 6.05
N ARG A 101 7.38 3.70 5.47
CA ARG A 101 8.52 2.81 5.19
C ARG A 101 9.60 2.86 6.26
N GLU A 102 9.75 4.01 6.92
CA GLU A 102 10.88 4.29 7.82
C GLU A 102 10.48 4.30 9.30
N THR A 103 9.18 4.37 9.65
CA THR A 103 8.76 4.62 11.04
C THR A 103 7.72 3.64 11.59
N THR A 104 7.28 2.66 10.81
CA THR A 104 6.17 1.75 11.18
C THR A 104 6.62 0.47 11.87
N GLY A 105 7.89 0.35 12.26
CA GLY A 105 8.41 -0.84 12.95
C GLY A 105 8.59 -2.07 12.04
N ILE A 106 8.65 -3.25 12.66
CA ILE A 106 9.04 -4.51 12.03
C ILE A 106 7.82 -5.27 11.53
N HIS A 107 7.60 -5.29 10.20
CA HIS A 107 6.42 -5.92 9.59
C HIS A 107 6.76 -6.76 8.34
N PRO A 108 7.37 -7.95 8.51
CA PRO A 108 7.82 -8.80 7.40
C PRO A 108 6.69 -9.46 6.60
N SER A 109 5.43 -9.36 7.05
CA SER A 109 4.27 -9.85 6.29
C SER A 109 3.53 -8.75 5.54
N ILE A 110 3.99 -7.50 5.63
CA ILE A 110 3.36 -6.38 4.94
C ILE A 110 4.03 -6.14 3.58
N VAL A 111 3.20 -5.85 2.60
CA VAL A 111 3.61 -5.33 1.30
C VAL A 111 3.07 -3.92 1.16
N LEU A 112 3.93 -2.98 0.77
CA LEU A 112 3.52 -1.61 0.46
C LEU A 112 3.62 -1.39 -1.04
N GLN A 113 2.55 -0.89 -1.66
CA GLN A 113 2.59 -0.37 -3.02
C GLN A 113 2.34 1.13 -3.00
N SER A 114 3.33 1.92 -3.38
CA SER A 114 3.21 3.37 -3.46
C SER A 114 3.06 3.86 -4.90
N GLN A 115 2.26 4.89 -5.09
CA GLN A 115 2.11 5.61 -6.36
C GLN A 115 1.98 7.11 -6.10
N THR A 116 2.52 7.92 -7.03
CA THR A 116 2.42 9.37 -6.95
C THR A 116 1.45 9.87 -8.02
N HIS A 117 0.46 10.63 -7.59
CA HIS A 117 -0.60 11.14 -8.45
C HIS A 117 -0.37 12.63 -8.74
N ASN A 118 -0.07 12.92 -10.01
CA ASN A 118 0.02 14.28 -10.56
C ASN A 118 -1.07 14.53 -11.64
N GLY A 119 -2.17 13.78 -11.61
CA GLY A 119 -3.30 13.84 -12.56
C GLY A 119 -3.64 12.48 -13.18
N THR A 120 -2.64 11.63 -13.42
CA THR A 120 -2.79 10.20 -13.72
C THR A 120 -1.60 9.50 -13.07
N PRO A 121 -1.79 8.43 -12.29
CA PRO A 121 -0.67 7.72 -11.70
C PRO A 121 0.01 6.94 -12.82
N ASP A 122 1.22 7.37 -13.17
CA ASP A 122 1.99 6.76 -14.26
C ASP A 122 2.92 5.66 -13.75
N THR A 123 3.33 5.72 -12.48
CA THR A 123 4.33 4.81 -11.90
C THR A 123 3.95 4.30 -10.52
N TYR A 124 4.40 3.09 -10.22
CA TYR A 124 4.30 2.46 -8.92
C TYR A 124 5.66 1.94 -8.44
N ALA A 125 5.75 1.70 -7.14
CA ALA A 125 6.84 0.99 -6.50
C ALA A 125 6.29 0.07 -5.40
N VAL A 126 6.86 -1.13 -5.30
CA VAL A 126 6.50 -2.15 -4.29
C VAL A 126 7.64 -2.28 -3.29
N TYR A 127 7.31 -2.42 -2.01
CA TYR A 127 8.26 -2.52 -0.91
C TYR A 127 7.93 -3.67 0.04
N ARG A 128 8.98 -4.29 0.58
CA ARG A 128 8.93 -5.28 1.66
C ARG A 128 9.85 -4.83 2.77
N TYR A 129 9.54 -5.20 4.00
CA TYR A 129 10.42 -4.94 5.12
C TYR A 129 11.72 -5.75 4.97
N ASP A 130 12.86 -5.07 5.06
CA ASP A 130 14.21 -5.64 5.01
C ASP A 130 14.79 -5.61 6.43
N GLU A 131 14.95 -6.80 7.03
CA GLU A 131 15.46 -6.95 8.40
C GLU A 131 16.92 -6.47 8.56
N ALA A 132 17.71 -6.46 7.49
CA ALA A 132 19.09 -6.01 7.54
C ALA A 132 19.20 -4.48 7.49
N ALA A 133 18.28 -3.84 6.77
CA ALA A 133 18.21 -2.38 6.66
C ALA A 133 17.33 -1.73 7.74
N ASP A 134 16.52 -2.53 8.46
CA ASP A 134 15.51 -2.07 9.43
C ASP A 134 14.50 -1.08 8.82
N GLU A 135 14.18 -1.25 7.54
CA GLU A 135 13.24 -0.41 6.80
C GLU A 135 12.53 -1.17 5.68
N PHE A 136 11.47 -0.58 5.12
CA PHE A 136 10.87 -1.10 3.89
C PHE A 136 11.72 -0.76 2.66
N ALA A 137 12.42 -1.77 2.15
CA ALA A 137 13.21 -1.71 0.94
C ALA A 137 12.34 -1.90 -0.31
N ARG A 138 12.68 -1.17 -1.38
CA ARG A 138 11.99 -1.29 -2.66
C ARG A 138 12.43 -2.55 -3.38
N ILE A 139 11.46 -3.38 -3.75
CA ILE A 139 11.69 -4.65 -4.45
C ILE A 139 11.24 -4.61 -5.92
N ALA A 140 10.23 -3.80 -6.25
CA ALA A 140 9.74 -3.65 -7.63
C ALA A 140 9.42 -2.19 -7.97
N ARG A 141 9.42 -1.88 -9.26
CA ARG A 141 8.92 -0.60 -9.81
C ARG A 141 8.43 -0.80 -11.23
N GLY A 142 7.42 -0.05 -11.62
CA GLY A 142 6.91 -0.09 -12.99
C GLY A 142 6.04 1.11 -13.32
N SER A 143 5.39 1.02 -14.49
CA SER A 143 4.41 1.99 -14.95
C SER A 143 3.05 1.35 -15.09
N HIS A 144 1.99 2.10 -14.78
CA HIS A 144 0.63 1.67 -15.06
C HIS A 144 0.34 1.89 -16.55
N ALA A 145 0.27 0.82 -17.33
CA ALA A 145 0.14 0.86 -18.78
C ALA A 145 -1.18 1.45 -19.28
#